data_AF-A0A537XPT4-F1
#
_entry.id   AF-A0A537XPT4-F1
#
_cell.length_a   1.000
_cell.length_b   1.000
_cell.length_c   1.000
_cell.angle_alpha   90.00
_cell.angle_beta   90.00
_cell.angle_gamma   90.00
#
_symmetry.space_group_name_H-M   'P 1'
#
loop_
_entity.id
_entity.type
_entity.pdbx_description
1 polymer ?
#
loop_
_entity_poly.entity_id
_entity_poly.type
_entity_poly.pdbx_seq_one_letter_code
_entity_poly.pdbx_strand_id
1 'polypeptide(L)'
;MRPELARVPVELARRTSRRSFLSKVGRAVVALAGGSFVAVALAPERAEAHHICGHLYTTGSCPHPFFPLTRVDAFGWPVHPVHGYPVDDDGRIYTDRRQRRRKICQTRVPDEYPGVKDPRYGGGWSRCCAGRVRHIQDCCSSSTIRINGDASVRGYCPDGLRVFCIAYRELNVAC
;
A
#
# COMPACT_ATOMS: atom_id res chain seq x y z
N MET A 1 49.76 -14.86 33.19
CA MET A 1 49.97 -14.25 31.86
C MET A 1 48.82 -14.70 30.95
N ARG A 2 47.96 -13.74 30.55
CA ARG A 2 46.90 -13.76 29.52
C ARG A 2 45.63 -14.66 29.67
N PRO A 3 44.43 -14.05 29.72
CA PRO A 3 43.13 -14.68 29.47
C PRO A 3 42.73 -14.59 27.97
N GLU A 4 41.55 -15.13 27.64
CA GLU A 4 40.77 -14.98 26.39
C GLU A 4 40.94 -16.03 25.29
N LEU A 5 39.96 -16.95 25.17
CA LEU A 5 39.52 -17.56 23.90
C LEU A 5 38.18 -18.31 24.10
N ALA A 6 37.14 -17.58 24.51
CA ALA A 6 35.79 -18.13 24.58
C ALA A 6 34.72 -17.08 24.25
N ARG A 7 34.78 -16.45 23.06
CA ARG A 7 33.73 -15.52 22.59
C ARG A 7 33.45 -15.51 21.08
N VAL A 8 33.83 -16.54 20.32
CA VAL A 8 33.64 -16.50 18.85
C VAL A 8 32.43 -17.28 18.29
N PRO A 9 31.82 -18.31 18.92
CA PRO A 9 30.70 -19.01 18.27
C PRO A 9 29.31 -18.37 18.47
N VAL A 10 29.14 -17.45 19.43
CA VAL A 10 27.82 -16.85 19.73
C VAL A 10 27.49 -15.69 18.78
N GLU A 11 28.50 -14.96 18.28
CA GLU A 11 28.30 -13.81 17.40
C GLU A 11 27.97 -14.22 15.95
N LEU A 12 28.52 -15.36 15.48
CA LEU A 12 28.25 -15.89 14.15
C LEU A 12 26.87 -16.58 14.07
N ALA A 13 26.44 -17.21 15.17
CA ALA A 13 25.10 -17.80 15.30
C ALA A 13 23.99 -16.72 15.41
N ARG A 14 24.29 -15.53 15.95
CA ARG A 14 23.38 -14.37 15.90
C ARG A 14 23.21 -13.78 14.49
N ARG A 15 24.20 -13.93 13.60
CA ARG A 15 24.14 -13.43 12.21
C ARG A 15 23.45 -14.36 11.21
N THR A 16 23.11 -15.58 11.60
CA THR A 16 22.47 -16.56 10.72
C THR A 16 21.12 -17.01 11.30
N SER A 17 20.25 -16.03 11.53
CA SER A 17 18.83 -16.30 11.78
C SER A 17 18.27 -17.17 10.66
N ARG A 18 17.76 -18.35 11.03
CA ARG A 18 17.16 -19.37 10.17
C ARG A 18 15.99 -18.86 9.29
N ARG A 19 15.55 -17.61 9.48
CA ARG A 19 14.64 -16.90 8.56
C ARG A 19 15.29 -16.53 7.22
N SER A 20 16.59 -16.20 7.18
CA SER A 20 17.21 -15.68 5.96
C SER A 20 17.46 -16.75 4.89
N PHE A 21 17.68 -18.01 5.29
CA PHE A 21 17.99 -19.08 4.34
C PHE A 21 16.75 -19.58 3.61
N LEU A 22 15.64 -19.81 4.31
CA LEU A 22 14.35 -20.18 3.70
C LEU A 22 13.82 -19.07 2.78
N SER A 23 13.98 -17.81 3.16
CA SER A 23 13.59 -16.67 2.30
C SER A 23 14.43 -16.58 1.02
N LYS A 24 15.71 -16.94 1.07
CA LYS A 24 16.60 -16.95 -0.11
C LYS A 24 16.30 -18.12 -1.04
N VAL A 25 16.08 -19.32 -0.50
CA VAL A 25 15.72 -20.51 -1.28
C VAL A 25 14.34 -20.34 -1.93
N GLY A 26 13.34 -19.84 -1.20
CA GLY A 26 12.00 -19.58 -1.74
C GLY A 26 11.99 -18.57 -2.90
N ARG A 27 12.80 -17.50 -2.80
CA ARG A 27 12.97 -16.52 -3.90
C ARG A 27 13.60 -17.13 -5.15
N ALA A 28 14.60 -17.99 -4.98
CA ALA A 28 15.30 -18.62 -6.11
C ALA A 28 14.40 -19.60 -6.87
N VAL A 29 13.59 -20.40 -6.16
CA VAL A 29 12.66 -21.36 -6.78
C VAL A 29 11.60 -20.64 -7.62
N VAL A 30 11.06 -19.53 -7.13
CA VAL A 30 10.03 -18.78 -7.86
C VAL A 30 10.61 -18.01 -9.06
N ALA A 31 11.85 -17.54 -8.98
CA ALA A 31 12.55 -16.91 -10.11
C ALA A 31 12.83 -17.89 -11.26
N LEU A 32 13.11 -19.16 -10.95
CA LEU A 32 13.40 -20.20 -11.94
C LEU A 32 12.14 -20.71 -12.67
N ALA A 33 11.00 -20.78 -11.99
CA ALA A 33 9.75 -21.28 -12.60
C ALA A 33 8.97 -20.22 -13.39
N GLY A 34 9.14 -18.92 -13.09
CA GLY A 34 8.31 -17.85 -13.64
C GLY A 34 9.02 -16.80 -14.51
N GLY A 35 10.33 -16.92 -14.70
CA GLY A 35 11.12 -15.89 -15.39
C GLY A 35 11.22 -14.58 -14.60
N SER A 36 12.06 -13.66 -15.10
CA SER A 36 12.39 -12.37 -14.46
C SER A 36 11.16 -11.48 -14.20
N PHE A 37 10.07 -11.64 -14.95
CA PHE A 37 8.81 -10.92 -14.73
C PHE A 37 8.09 -11.32 -13.43
N VAL A 38 8.15 -12.59 -13.02
CA VAL A 38 7.51 -13.06 -11.77
C VAL A 38 8.35 -12.66 -10.54
N ALA A 39 9.68 -12.63 -10.64
CA ALA A 39 10.54 -12.15 -9.55
C ALA A 39 10.33 -10.66 -9.23
N VAL A 40 10.13 -9.84 -10.27
CA VAL A 40 9.76 -8.40 -10.15
C VAL A 40 8.39 -8.23 -9.48
N ALA A 41 7.49 -9.21 -9.67
CA ALA A 41 6.14 -9.21 -9.10
C ALA A 41 6.10 -9.51 -7.59
N LEU A 42 7.15 -10.13 -7.04
CA LEU A 42 7.19 -10.69 -5.68
C LEU A 42 8.18 -9.97 -4.74
N ALA A 43 8.67 -8.79 -5.09
CA ALA A 43 9.56 -8.03 -4.22
C ALA A 43 8.81 -7.60 -2.94
N PRO A 44 9.28 -7.98 -1.72
CA PRO A 44 8.66 -7.61 -0.44
C PRO A 44 8.62 -6.09 -0.22
N GLU A 45 9.50 -5.34 -0.89
CA GLU A 45 9.51 -3.86 -0.95
C GLU A 45 8.27 -3.27 -1.66
N ARG A 46 7.38 -4.08 -2.24
CA ARG A 46 6.04 -3.65 -2.70
C ARG A 46 5.09 -3.32 -1.56
N ALA A 47 5.38 -3.80 -0.36
CA ALA A 47 4.49 -3.75 0.79
C ALA A 47 5.02 -2.90 1.95
N GLU A 48 5.97 -1.98 1.71
CA GLU A 48 6.14 -0.81 2.60
C GLU A 48 4.89 0.08 2.44
N ALA A 49 3.80 -0.39 3.03
CA ALA A 49 2.43 0.07 2.84
C ALA A 49 1.82 0.60 4.15
N HIS A 50 2.69 1.05 5.05
CA HIS A 50 2.33 2.01 6.06
C HIS A 50 3.34 3.15 5.92
N HIS A 51 2.86 4.28 5.38
CA HIS A 51 3.62 5.42 4.87
C HIS A 51 4.31 5.18 3.53
N ILE A 52 4.07 6.04 2.52
CA ILE A 52 5.09 6.24 1.45
C ILE A 52 6.44 6.42 2.15
N CYS A 53 7.54 5.92 1.58
CA CYS A 53 8.89 6.15 2.12
C CYS A 53 9.09 7.62 2.58
N GLY A 54 8.94 7.86 3.88
CA GLY A 54 9.01 9.18 4.52
C GLY A 54 7.76 10.09 4.49
N HIS A 55 6.55 9.60 4.21
CA HIS A 55 5.31 10.37 4.43
C HIS A 55 4.81 10.16 5.86
N LEU A 56 5.20 11.06 6.76
CA LEU A 56 4.75 11.07 8.14
C LEU A 56 3.24 11.37 8.18
N TYR A 57 2.48 10.56 8.92
CA TYR A 57 1.03 10.49 8.91
C TYR A 57 0.36 11.84 9.17
N THR A 58 -0.61 12.22 8.34
CA THR A 58 -1.63 13.20 8.76
C THR A 58 -3.06 12.75 8.47
N THR A 59 -3.31 11.90 7.47
CA THR A 59 -4.66 11.42 7.12
C THR A 59 -4.76 9.89 7.16
N GLY A 60 -5.87 9.37 7.68
CA GLY A 60 -6.18 7.94 7.62
C GLY A 60 -6.49 7.44 6.20
N SER A 61 -6.23 6.16 5.95
CA SER A 61 -6.49 5.54 4.67
C SER A 61 -8.00 5.34 4.42
N CYS A 62 -8.44 5.42 3.16
CA CYS A 62 -9.85 5.23 2.81
C CYS A 62 -10.34 3.78 3.10
N PRO A 63 -11.65 3.55 3.25
CA PRO A 63 -12.20 2.20 3.34
C PRO A 63 -11.64 1.24 2.28
N HIS A 64 -11.20 0.06 2.71
CA HIS A 64 -10.62 -0.92 1.81
C HIS A 64 -10.72 -2.33 2.41
N PRO A 65 -10.87 -3.39 1.61
CA PRO A 65 -10.92 -4.76 2.12
C PRO A 65 -9.67 -5.19 2.90
N PHE A 66 -8.53 -4.57 2.59
CA PHE A 66 -7.25 -4.79 3.27
C PHE A 66 -6.84 -3.61 4.15
N PHE A 67 -7.78 -2.84 4.69
CA PHE A 67 -7.45 -1.70 5.56
C PHE A 67 -6.46 -2.12 6.67
N PRO A 68 -5.39 -1.34 6.94
CA PRO A 68 -5.09 0.00 6.41
C PRO A 68 -4.21 0.00 5.14
N LEU A 69 -3.95 -1.16 4.53
CA LEU A 69 -3.14 -1.32 3.32
C LEU A 69 -3.98 -1.03 2.07
N THR A 70 -4.37 0.23 1.91
CA THR A 70 -5.32 0.65 0.89
C THR A 70 -4.63 0.84 -0.46
N ARG A 71 -4.75 -0.12 -1.37
CA ARG A 71 -4.14 -0.03 -2.71
C ARG A 71 -5.24 -0.03 -3.77
N VAL A 72 -5.17 0.92 -4.70
CA VAL A 72 -6.15 1.07 -5.77
C VAL A 72 -5.48 1.12 -7.13
N ASP A 73 -6.19 0.70 -8.18
CA ASP A 73 -5.74 0.91 -9.55
C ASP A 73 -5.92 2.38 -10.00
N ALA A 74 -5.55 2.68 -11.25
CA ALA A 74 -5.65 4.03 -11.81
C ALA A 74 -7.07 4.60 -11.86
N PHE A 75 -8.10 3.78 -11.74
CA PHE A 75 -9.50 4.19 -11.78
C PHE A 75 -10.14 4.22 -10.38
N GLY A 76 -9.37 3.88 -9.34
CA GLY A 76 -9.82 3.93 -7.97
C GLY A 76 -10.45 2.65 -7.44
N TRP A 77 -10.33 1.54 -8.16
CA TRP A 77 -10.85 0.25 -7.70
C TRP A 77 -9.81 -0.48 -6.83
N PRO A 78 -10.23 -1.33 -5.88
CA PRO A 78 -9.30 -2.01 -5.00
C PRO A 78 -8.43 -3.03 -5.74
N VAL A 79 -7.18 -3.14 -5.30
CA VAL A 79 -6.22 -4.17 -5.72
C VAL A 79 -5.51 -4.75 -4.50
N HIS A 80 -5.01 -5.98 -4.62
CA HIS A 80 -4.30 -6.62 -3.52
C HIS A 80 -3.04 -5.83 -3.13
N PRO A 81 -2.81 -5.52 -1.84
CA PRO A 81 -1.76 -4.62 -1.42
C PRO A 81 -0.34 -5.12 -1.69
N VAL A 82 -0.14 -6.43 -1.81
CA VAL A 82 1.19 -7.03 -2.09
C VAL A 82 1.37 -7.41 -3.55
N HIS A 83 0.29 -7.87 -4.18
CA HIS A 83 0.35 -8.57 -5.47
C HIS A 83 -0.17 -7.72 -6.64
N GLY A 84 -0.95 -6.67 -6.35
CA GLY A 84 -1.45 -5.75 -7.36
C GLY A 84 -2.57 -6.29 -8.26
N TYR A 85 -3.06 -7.51 -8.03
CA TYR A 85 -4.20 -8.04 -8.79
C TYR A 85 -5.53 -7.38 -8.34
N PRO A 86 -6.51 -7.25 -9.24
CA PRO A 86 -7.85 -6.77 -8.89
C PRO A 86 -8.52 -7.64 -7.82
N VAL A 87 -9.10 -6.99 -6.81
CA VAL A 87 -9.90 -7.65 -5.79
C VAL A 87 -11.31 -7.08 -5.75
N ASP A 88 -12.23 -7.85 -5.21
CA ASP A 88 -13.58 -7.42 -4.90
C ASP A 88 -13.64 -6.68 -3.56
N ASP A 89 -14.85 -6.29 -3.18
CA ASP A 89 -15.17 -5.57 -1.95
C ASP A 89 -14.90 -6.34 -0.65
N ASP A 90 -14.70 -7.65 -0.74
CA ASP A 90 -14.38 -8.55 0.37
C ASP A 90 -12.88 -8.95 0.35
N GLY A 91 -12.12 -8.44 -0.63
CA GLY A 91 -10.69 -8.73 -0.78
C GLY A 91 -10.39 -10.04 -1.51
N ARG A 92 -11.38 -10.71 -2.07
CA ARG A 92 -11.16 -11.90 -2.92
C ARG A 92 -10.70 -11.46 -4.30
N ILE A 93 -9.93 -12.31 -4.99
CA ILE A 93 -9.52 -12.05 -6.37
C ILE A 93 -10.76 -11.83 -7.22
N TYR A 94 -10.79 -10.76 -8.01
CA TYR A 94 -11.92 -10.45 -8.87
C TYR A 94 -11.84 -11.28 -10.16
N THR A 95 -12.60 -12.38 -10.19
CA THR A 95 -12.64 -13.35 -11.30
C THR A 95 -14.05 -13.52 -11.89
N ASP A 96 -15.10 -13.15 -11.16
CA ASP A 96 -16.51 -13.29 -11.57
C ASP A 96 -17.23 -11.93 -11.48
N ARG A 97 -18.08 -11.61 -12.46
CA ARG A 97 -18.92 -10.39 -12.50
C ARG A 97 -19.99 -10.35 -11.41
N ARG A 98 -20.32 -11.48 -10.79
CA ARG A 98 -21.18 -11.56 -9.60
C ARG A 98 -20.51 -10.96 -8.37
N GLN A 99 -19.18 -10.91 -8.34
CA GLN A 99 -18.46 -10.26 -7.25
C GLN A 99 -18.72 -8.75 -7.31
N ARG A 100 -18.99 -8.16 -6.16
CA ARG A 100 -19.15 -6.71 -6.06
C ARG A 100 -17.78 -6.08 -5.91
N ARG A 101 -17.42 -5.21 -6.84
CA ARG A 101 -16.22 -4.37 -6.77
C ARG A 101 -16.68 -2.92 -6.87
N ARG A 102 -16.36 -2.09 -5.88
CA ARG A 102 -16.72 -0.66 -5.83
C ARG A 102 -15.49 0.24 -5.92
N LYS A 103 -15.64 1.42 -6.50
CA LYS A 103 -14.59 2.45 -6.45
C LYS A 103 -14.45 2.93 -5.02
N ILE A 104 -13.22 2.98 -4.52
CA ILE A 104 -12.96 3.25 -3.11
C ILE A 104 -13.44 4.65 -2.72
N CYS A 105 -12.91 5.69 -3.36
CA CYS A 105 -13.28 7.07 -3.04
C CYS A 105 -14.72 7.39 -3.45
N GLN A 106 -15.14 7.00 -4.65
CA GLN A 106 -16.43 7.44 -5.22
C GLN A 106 -17.65 6.68 -4.71
N THR A 107 -17.47 5.47 -4.16
CA THR A 107 -18.60 4.60 -3.79
C THR A 107 -18.44 3.99 -2.41
N ARG A 108 -17.28 3.40 -2.06
CA ARG A 108 -17.10 2.85 -0.71
C ARG A 108 -17.08 3.91 0.38
N VAL A 109 -16.38 5.03 0.17
CA VAL A 109 -16.36 6.15 1.14
C VAL A 109 -17.76 6.67 1.46
N PRO A 110 -18.61 7.07 0.50
CA PRO A 110 -19.95 7.57 0.83
C PRO A 110 -20.88 6.47 1.40
N ASP A 111 -20.65 5.19 1.06
CA ASP A 111 -21.40 4.08 1.66
C ASP A 111 -21.07 3.89 3.15
N GLU A 112 -19.82 4.12 3.54
CA GLU A 112 -19.36 4.00 4.94
C GLU A 112 -19.51 5.30 5.73
N TYR A 113 -19.37 6.44 5.05
CA TYR A 113 -19.47 7.79 5.60
C TYR A 113 -20.53 8.59 4.82
N PRO A 114 -21.84 8.39 5.10
CA PRO A 114 -22.92 9.01 4.32
C PRO A 114 -22.93 10.54 4.29
N GLY A 115 -22.25 11.19 5.24
CA GLY A 115 -22.08 12.65 5.27
C GLY A 115 -21.07 13.20 4.25
N VAL A 116 -20.26 12.34 3.63
CA VAL A 116 -19.23 12.75 2.66
C VAL A 116 -19.88 12.91 1.30
N LYS A 117 -20.00 14.16 0.85
CA LYS A 117 -20.66 14.50 -0.41
C LYS A 117 -19.71 14.38 -1.60
N ASP A 118 -20.19 13.68 -2.63
CA ASP A 118 -19.56 13.44 -3.94
C ASP A 118 -18.02 13.33 -3.93
N PRO A 119 -17.44 12.42 -3.13
CA PRO A 119 -15.99 12.29 -3.05
C PRO A 119 -15.39 11.85 -4.39
N ARG A 120 -14.30 12.51 -4.80
CA ARG A 120 -13.56 12.22 -6.04
C ARG A 120 -12.06 12.25 -5.76
N TYR A 121 -11.29 11.47 -6.51
CA TYR A 121 -9.83 11.63 -6.47
C TYR A 121 -9.44 12.95 -7.12
N GLY A 122 -8.78 13.83 -6.37
CA GLY A 122 -8.47 15.20 -6.81
C GLY A 122 -7.01 15.44 -7.20
N GLY A 123 -6.09 14.61 -6.69
CA GLY A 123 -4.66 14.74 -6.92
C GLY A 123 -3.88 13.83 -5.98
N GLY A 124 -2.56 13.95 -5.94
CA GLY A 124 -1.76 13.07 -5.12
C GLY A 124 -0.27 13.39 -5.13
N TRP A 125 0.46 12.78 -4.21
CA TRP A 125 1.91 12.94 -4.08
C TRP A 125 2.63 11.69 -4.56
N SER A 126 3.66 11.89 -5.38
CA SER A 126 4.54 10.82 -5.87
C SER A 126 5.94 10.95 -5.30
N ARG A 127 6.59 9.82 -4.97
CA ARG A 127 8.01 9.76 -4.62
C ARG A 127 8.65 8.46 -5.11
N CYS A 128 9.94 8.51 -5.43
CA CYS A 128 10.73 7.30 -5.69
C CYS A 128 11.06 6.56 -4.38
N CYS A 129 10.66 5.29 -4.28
CA CYS A 129 10.95 4.42 -3.14
C CYS A 129 11.47 3.07 -3.65
N ALA A 130 12.68 2.67 -3.23
CA ALA A 130 13.30 1.40 -3.61
C ALA A 130 13.27 1.12 -5.13
N GLY A 131 13.59 2.15 -5.94
CA GLY A 131 13.63 2.06 -7.40
C GLY A 131 12.26 2.02 -8.10
N ARG A 132 11.18 2.39 -7.40
CA ARG A 132 9.84 2.51 -8.00
C ARG A 132 9.10 3.73 -7.51
N VAL A 133 8.31 4.33 -8.40
CA VAL A 133 7.44 5.44 -8.05
C VAL A 133 6.27 4.93 -7.21
N ARG A 134 6.07 5.54 -6.05
CA ARG A 134 4.90 5.35 -5.17
C ARG A 134 4.04 6.59 -5.22
N HIS A 135 2.72 6.41 -5.23
CA HIS A 135 1.76 7.51 -5.30
C HIS A 135 0.67 7.37 -4.25
N ILE A 136 0.51 8.40 -3.42
CA ILE A 136 -0.67 8.62 -2.59
C ILE A 136 -1.64 9.43 -3.42
N GLN A 137 -2.90 9.03 -3.42
CA GLN A 137 -4.01 9.69 -4.07
C GLN A 137 -4.97 10.21 -2.99
N ASP A 138 -5.29 11.49 -3.04
CA ASP A 138 -6.20 12.15 -2.12
C ASP A 138 -7.65 11.92 -2.56
N CYS A 139 -8.47 11.38 -1.66
CA CYS A 139 -9.92 11.34 -1.82
C CYS A 139 -10.52 12.65 -1.31
N CYS A 140 -10.98 13.47 -2.24
CA CYS A 140 -11.36 14.85 -2.03
C CYS A 140 -12.87 14.99 -1.88
N SER A 141 -13.30 15.74 -0.87
CA SER A 141 -14.71 16.08 -0.62
C SER A 141 -14.80 17.47 0.01
N SER A 142 -15.99 18.06 0.04
CA SER A 142 -16.27 19.30 0.78
C SER A 142 -16.29 19.11 2.31
N SER A 143 -16.13 17.88 2.80
CA SER A 143 -16.06 17.57 4.24
C SER A 143 -15.02 18.42 4.96
N THR A 144 -15.39 18.94 6.14
CA THR A 144 -14.51 19.70 7.06
C THR A 144 -13.72 18.80 8.00
N ILE A 145 -14.07 17.51 8.04
CA ILE A 145 -13.44 16.49 8.90
C ILE A 145 -12.89 15.35 8.05
N ARG A 146 -11.82 14.69 8.52
CA ARG A 146 -11.27 13.46 7.91
C ARG A 146 -11.78 12.21 8.61
N ILE A 147 -11.44 11.07 8.03
CA ILE A 147 -11.81 9.74 8.56
C ILE A 147 -11.30 9.48 10.00
N ASN A 148 -10.17 10.06 10.40
CA ASN A 148 -9.62 9.95 11.75
C ASN A 148 -10.13 11.03 12.72
N GLY A 149 -11.14 11.82 12.32
CA GLY A 149 -11.84 12.78 13.18
C GLY A 149 -11.14 14.14 13.36
N ASP A 150 -10.01 14.38 12.71
CA ASP A 150 -9.33 15.66 12.71
C ASP A 150 -9.81 16.58 11.56
N ALA A 151 -9.40 17.86 11.62
CA ALA A 151 -9.73 18.82 10.58
C ALA A 151 -9.14 18.39 9.23
N SER A 152 -9.95 18.46 8.18
CA SER A 152 -9.50 18.18 6.83
C SER A 152 -8.62 19.29 6.29
N VAL A 153 -7.60 18.89 5.54
CA VAL A 153 -6.62 19.79 4.89
C VAL A 153 -6.93 19.90 3.42
N ARG A 154 -6.45 20.95 2.74
CA ARG A 154 -6.65 21.08 1.29
C ARG A 154 -5.94 19.99 0.49
N GLY A 155 -4.71 19.61 0.89
CA GLY A 155 -3.90 18.63 0.17
C GLY A 155 -3.75 18.95 -1.32
N TYR A 156 -3.82 17.92 -2.17
CA TYR A 156 -3.82 18.04 -3.64
C TYR A 156 -5.23 18.07 -4.23
N CYS A 157 -6.23 18.45 -3.43
CA CYS A 157 -7.60 18.54 -3.90
C CYS A 157 -7.87 19.81 -4.71
N PRO A 158 -8.78 19.74 -5.70
CA PRO A 158 -9.28 20.91 -6.41
C PRO A 158 -9.84 21.97 -5.46
N ASP A 159 -9.90 23.20 -5.97
CA ASP A 159 -10.44 24.36 -5.28
C ASP A 159 -11.82 24.08 -4.68
N GLY A 160 -11.98 24.42 -3.40
CA GLY A 160 -13.21 24.19 -2.63
C GLY A 160 -13.33 22.79 -2.01
N LEU A 161 -12.42 21.86 -2.31
CA LEU A 161 -12.39 20.52 -1.72
C LEU A 161 -11.23 20.35 -0.74
N ARG A 162 -11.35 19.33 0.11
CA ARG A 162 -10.38 18.96 1.15
C ARG A 162 -10.17 17.45 1.15
N VAL A 163 -9.02 17.01 1.63
CA VAL A 163 -8.66 15.60 1.77
C VAL A 163 -9.49 15.00 2.88
N PHE A 164 -10.37 14.05 2.56
CA PHE A 164 -11.15 13.28 3.53
C PHE A 164 -10.39 12.04 3.99
N CYS A 165 -9.82 11.31 3.04
CA CYS A 165 -9.00 10.11 3.26
C CYS A 165 -7.99 9.96 2.11
N ILE A 166 -7.05 9.03 2.22
CA ILE A 166 -6.05 8.75 1.18
C ILE A 166 -6.08 7.29 0.72
N ALA A 167 -5.69 7.02 -0.53
CA ALA A 167 -5.45 5.68 -1.05
C ALA A 167 -4.10 5.62 -1.78
N TYR A 168 -3.44 4.47 -1.82
CA TYR A 168 -2.21 4.29 -2.57
C TYR A 168 -2.55 3.84 -3.99
N ARG A 169 -2.23 4.66 -4.98
CA ARG A 169 -2.42 4.27 -6.38
C ARG A 169 -1.31 3.33 -6.80
N GLU A 170 -1.69 2.23 -7.40
CA GLU A 170 -0.74 1.29 -7.97
C GLU A 170 -0.08 1.90 -9.20
N LEU A 171 1.25 2.02 -9.13
CA LEU A 171 2.09 2.45 -10.23
C LEU A 171 3.15 1.39 -10.48
N ASN A 172 3.31 1.02 -11.75
CA ASN A 172 4.39 0.14 -12.22
C ASN A 172 5.44 0.95 -12.98
N VAL A 173 5.88 2.07 -12.38
CA VAL A 173 6.84 3.02 -12.97
C VAL A 173 8.14 2.93 -12.19
N ALA A 174 9.25 2.76 -12.92
CA ALA A 174 10.59 2.77 -12.36
C ALA A 174 11.10 4.20 -12.12
N CYS A 175 11.99 4.30 -11.15
CA CYS A 175 12.86 5.42 -10.83
C CYS A 175 14.13 4.81 -10.22
#